data_AF-A0A970G5I1-F1
#
_entry.id   AF-A0A970G5I1-F1
#
_cell.length_a   1.000
_cell.length_b   1.000
_cell.length_c   1.000
_cell.angle_alpha   90.00
_cell.angle_beta   90.00
_cell.angle_gamma   90.00
#
_symmetry.space_group_name_H-M   'P 1'
#
loop_
_entity.id
_entity.type
_entity.pdbx_description
1 polymer ?
#
loop_
_entity_poly.entity_id
_entity_poly.type
_entity_poly.pdbx_seq_one_letter_code
_entity_poly.pdbx_strand_id
1 'polypeptide(L)' 'YVVDEENRAREREVETGIENNSYVEIVKGVSVGEEVITKGSTLVAEGTLVRVISGGAN' A
#
# COMPACT_ATOMS: atom_id res chain seq x y z
N TYR A 1 -2.07 3.84 -0.73
CA TYR A 1 -2.72 3.62 0.58
C TYR A 1 -1.88 2.66 1.41
N VAL A 2 -1.71 2.98 2.69
CA VAL A 2 -1.13 2.09 3.70
C VAL A 2 -2.22 1.59 4.65
N VAL A 3 -2.05 0.41 5.24
CA VAL A 3 -2.98 -0.14 6.24
C VAL A 3 -2.47 0.22 7.63
N ASP A 4 -3.34 0.81 8.46
CA ASP A 4 -3.03 1.11 9.86
C ASP A 4 -3.34 -0.06 10.81
N GLU A 5 -3.01 0.12 12.09
CA GLU A 5 -3.24 -0.87 13.14
C GLU A 5 -4.73 -1.21 13.35
N GLU A 6 -5.64 -0.34 12.92
CA GLU A 6 -7.09 -0.55 12.97
C GLU A 6 -7.63 -1.25 11.71
N ASN A 7 -6.74 -1.74 10.83
CA ASN A 7 -7.06 -2.30 9.52
C ASN A 7 -7.81 -1.31 8.61
N ARG A 8 -7.44 -0.02 8.66
CA ARG A 8 -8.01 1.02 7.79
C ARG A 8 -7.02 1.49 6.75
N ALA A 9 -7.52 1.77 5.56
CA ALA A 9 -6.73 2.37 4.49
C ALA A 9 -6.47 3.85 4.76
N ARG A 10 -5.20 4.25 4.79
CA ARG A 10 -4.78 5.65 4.92
C ARG A 10 -4.13 6.11 3.63
N GLU A 11 -4.61 7.24 3.11
CA GLU A 11 -3.95 7.89 2.00
C GLU A 11 -2.59 8.38 2.46
N ARG A 12 -1.56 8.17 1.63
CA ARG A 12 -0.19 8.52 1.96
C ARG A 12 0.49 8.96 0.67
N GLU A 13 0.98 10.17 0.69
CA GLU A 13 1.85 10.68 -0.35
C GLU A 13 3.22 10.02 -0.21
N VAL A 14 3.77 9.55 -1.32
CA VAL A 14 5.06 8.84 -1.38
C VAL A 14 5.93 9.45 -2.45
N GLU A 15 7.23 9.42 -2.23
CA GLU A 15 8.22 9.78 -3.25
C GLU A 15 8.78 8.48 -3.82
N THR A 16 8.71 8.34 -5.15
CA THR A 16 9.22 7.18 -5.88
C THR A 16 10.59 7.46 -6.47
N GLY A 17 11.47 6.45 -6.44
CA GLY A 17 12.80 6.51 -7.04
C GLY A 17 12.83 5.82 -8.40
N ILE A 18 13.58 4.72 -8.46
CA ILE A 18 13.72 3.91 -9.68
C ILE A 18 12.48 3.05 -9.90
N GLU A 19 11.98 3.00 -11.13
CA GLU A 19 10.95 2.05 -11.55
C GLU A 19 11.44 1.13 -12.68
N ASN A 20 10.88 -0.07 -12.73
CA ASN A 20 11.01 -0.99 -13.84
C ASN A 20 9.66 -1.63 -14.16
N ASN A 21 9.61 -2.52 -15.15
CA ASN A 21 8.36 -3.14 -15.60
C ASN A 21 7.59 -3.94 -14.54
N SER A 22 8.20 -4.27 -13.41
CA SER A 22 7.60 -5.11 -12.37
C SER A 22 7.56 -4.46 -10.99
N TYR A 23 8.40 -3.47 -10.71
CA TYR A 23 8.58 -2.88 -9.40
C TYR A 23 8.82 -1.37 -9.48
N VAL A 24 8.32 -0.66 -8.46
CA VAL A 24 8.59 0.75 -8.23
C VAL A 24 9.25 0.89 -6.85
N GLU A 25 10.37 1.60 -6.79
CA GLU A 25 11.06 1.92 -5.55
C GLU A 25 10.36 3.10 -4.84
N ILE A 26 10.10 2.94 -3.54
CA ILE A 26 9.64 4.03 -2.67
C ILE A 26 10.83 4.54 -1.87
N VAL A 27 11.20 5.81 -2.07
CA VAL A 27 12.33 6.45 -1.38
C VAL A 27 11.89 7.23 -0.14
N LYS A 28 10.62 7.68 -0.08
CA LYS A 28 10.01 8.32 1.11
C LYS A 28 8.52 8.05 1.20
N GLY A 29 7.98 8.16 2.42
CA GLY A 29 6.55 8.13 2.69
C GLY A 29 6.02 6.80 3.23
N VAL A 30 6.82 5.72 3.16
CA VAL A 30 6.50 4.41 3.75
C VAL A 30 7.73 3.87 4.49
N SER A 31 7.51 3.22 5.63
CA SER A 31 8.51 2.61 6.48
C SER A 31 8.49 1.09 6.39
N VAL A 32 9.62 0.45 6.68
CA VAL A 32 9.71 -1.02 6.74
C VAL A 32 8.73 -1.54 7.79
N GLY A 33 7.88 -2.48 7.40
CA GLY A 33 6.83 -3.05 8.24
C GLY A 33 5.44 -2.44 8.04
N GLU A 34 5.32 -1.30 7.34
CA GLU A 34 3.99 -0.81 6.91
C GLU A 34 3.46 -1.66 5.74
N GLU A 35 2.20 -2.08 5.83
CA GLU A 35 1.52 -2.82 4.76
C GLU A 35 0.94 -1.85 3.72
N VAL A 36 1.26 -2.10 2.45
CA VAL A 36 0.81 -1.26 1.33
C VAL A 36 -0.21 -2.02 0.48
N ILE A 37 -1.30 -1.35 0.13
CA ILE A 37 -2.33 -1.92 -0.75
C ILE A 37 -1.84 -1.85 -2.21
N THR A 38 -1.54 -2.99 -2.82
CA THR A 38 -1.02 -3.09 -4.20
C THR A 38 -2.06 -3.57 -5.23
N LYS A 39 -3.14 -4.22 -4.78
CA LYS A 39 -4.24 -4.72 -5.62
C LYS A 39 -5.58 -4.36 -4.98
N GLY A 40 -6.58 -4.03 -5.80
CA GLY A 40 -7.93 -3.68 -5.34
C GLY A 40 -8.10 -2.23 -4.84
N SER A 41 -7.14 -1.34 -5.12
CA SER A 41 -7.18 0.07 -4.70
C SER A 41 -8.33 0.88 -5.32
N THR A 42 -8.92 0.45 -6.42
CA THR A 42 -9.98 1.19 -7.14
C THR A 42 -11.24 1.44 -6.32
N LEU A 43 -11.52 0.62 -5.30
CA LEU A 43 -12.70 0.74 -4.43
C LEU A 43 -12.36 1.20 -3.01
N VAL A 44 -11.10 1.58 -2.76
CA VAL A 44 -10.62 1.96 -1.43
C VAL A 44 -10.56 3.48 -1.34
N ALA A 45 -11.25 4.04 -0.35
CA ALA A 45 -11.16 5.44 0.05
C ALA A 45 -10.47 5.59 1.41
N GLU A 46 -10.07 6.81 1.77
CA GLU A 46 -9.51 7.10 3.09
C GLU A 46 -10.43 6.60 4.23
N GLY A 47 -9.84 5.91 5.21
CA GLY A 47 -10.53 5.35 6.37
C GLY A 47 -11.33 4.07 6.10
N THR A 48 -11.35 3.57 4.87
CA THR A 48 -12.05 2.33 4.50
C THR A 48 -11.50 1.16 5.29
N LEU A 49 -12.39 0.38 5.92
CA LEU A 49 -12.00 -0.86 6.59
C LEU A 49 -11.57 -1.88 5.54
N VAL A 50 -10.33 -2.35 5.64
CA VAL A 50 -9.75 -3.33 4.70
C VAL A 50 -9.44 -4.63 5.42
N ARG A 51 -9.44 -5.72 4.67
CA ARG A 51 -8.95 -7.01 5.15
C ARG A 51 -7.77 -7.42 4.28
N VAL A 52 -6.61 -7.57 4.89
CA VAL A 52 -5.41 -7.99 4.19
C VAL A 52 -5.50 -9.48 3.89
N ILE A 53 -5.36 -9.85 2.61
CA ILE A 53 -5.40 -11.23 2.14
C ILE A 53 -4.08 -11.51 1.43
N SER A 54 -3.23 -12.34 2.03
CA SER A 54 -1.88 -12.66 1.54
C SER A 54 -1.84 -13.66 0.35
N GLY A 55 -2.97 -13.90 -0.31
CA GLY A 55 -3.15 -14.98 -1.30
C GLY A 55 -2.60 -14.73 -2.71
N GLY A 56 -1.75 -13.73 -2.93
CA GLY A 56 -1.40 -13.24 -4.27
C GLY A 56 0.03 -13.50 -4.75
N ALA A 57 0.90 -14.09 -3.92
CA ALA A 57 2.26 -14.46 -4.28
C ALA A 57 2.37 -15.99 -4.33
N ASN A 58 2.03 -16.57 -5.49
CA ASN A 58 2.42 -17.92 -5.89
C ASN A 58 3.12 -17.83 -7.24
#